data_AF-A0A8T2YUQ7-F1
#
_entry.id   AF-A0A8T2YUQ7-F1
#
_cell.length_a   1.000
_cell.length_b   1.000
_cell.length_c   1.000
_cell.angle_alpha   90.00
_cell.angle_beta   90.00
_cell.angle_gamma   90.00
#
_symmetry.space_group_name_H-M   'P 1'
#
loop_
_entity.id
_entity.type
_entity.pdbx_description
1 polymer ?
#
loop_
_entity_poly.entity_id
_entity_poly.type
_entity_poly.pdbx_seq_one_letter_code
_entity_poly.pdbx_strand_id
1 'polypeptide(L)'
;MRLFTHNMLSSNIKGVSNGFPLRIEVEQVLEKQVDFNPDFVKNLFPKLEWKALVDGARTLGYAELPEEADSSMLESEEFLRKVHHALLELHLEEGALTCPETGRKFPVTKGIPNMLLHEDEYSDATISFGNKSTVAWIAQLTNMGAYHWETITPIRAIYESKHI
;
A
#
# COMPACT_ATOMS: atom_id res chain seq x y z
N MET A 1 -9.21 11.24 1.15
CA MET A 1 -8.03 10.42 0.87
C MET A 1 -7.18 11.15 -0.14
N ARG A 2 -5.93 11.45 0.21
CA ARG A 2 -4.99 12.20 -0.65
C ARG A 2 -4.41 11.28 -1.72
N LEU A 3 -4.08 11.81 -2.90
CA LEU A 3 -3.41 11.02 -3.94
C LEU A 3 -2.06 10.47 -3.50
N PHE A 4 -1.35 11.17 -2.60
CA PHE A 4 -0.17 10.60 -1.96
C PHE A 4 -0.45 9.24 -1.30
N THR A 5 -1.57 9.12 -0.57
CA THR A 5 -1.96 7.86 0.07
C THR A 5 -2.30 6.80 -0.96
N HIS A 6 -3.08 7.14 -1.99
CA HIS A 6 -3.40 6.23 -3.09
C HIS A 6 -2.15 5.65 -3.77
N ASN A 7 -1.13 6.49 -4.01
CA ASN A 7 0.11 6.09 -4.64
C ASN A 7 0.95 5.10 -3.80
N MET A 8 0.64 4.96 -2.51
CA MET A 8 1.31 4.05 -1.58
C MET A 8 0.47 2.81 -1.24
N LEU A 9 -0.75 2.69 -1.77
CA LEU A 9 -1.68 1.60 -1.46
C LEU A 9 -1.76 0.57 -2.59
N SER A 10 -1.50 -0.69 -2.25
CA SER A 10 -1.69 -1.86 -3.12
C SER A 10 -2.75 -2.80 -2.58
N SER A 11 -3.39 -3.58 -3.46
CA SER A 11 -4.23 -4.71 -3.04
C SER A 11 -3.36 -5.88 -2.57
N ASN A 12 -3.64 -6.38 -1.37
CA ASN A 12 -2.94 -7.53 -0.77
C ASN A 12 -3.85 -8.77 -0.69
N ILE A 13 -4.80 -8.89 -1.62
CA ILE A 13 -5.70 -10.06 -1.69
C ILE A 13 -4.90 -11.30 -2.07
N LYS A 14 -5.25 -12.44 -1.49
CA LYS A 14 -4.64 -13.74 -1.81
C LYS A 14 -4.63 -14.02 -3.31
N GLY A 15 -3.44 -14.37 -3.81
CA GLY A 15 -3.25 -14.75 -5.22
C GLY A 15 -3.10 -13.58 -6.19
N VAL A 16 -3.19 -12.33 -5.72
CA VAL A 16 -2.92 -11.15 -6.55
C VAL A 16 -1.42 -10.98 -6.73
N SER A 17 -1.01 -10.87 -7.99
CA SER A 17 0.37 -10.59 -8.38
C SER A 17 0.58 -9.12 -8.73
N ASN A 18 -0.45 -8.47 -9.29
CA ASN A 18 -0.43 -7.07 -9.71
C ASN A 18 -1.56 -6.29 -9.04
N GLY A 19 -1.37 -5.95 -7.77
CA GLY A 19 -2.36 -5.24 -6.95
C GLY A 19 -2.32 -3.71 -7.07
N PHE A 20 -1.50 -3.15 -7.97
CA PHE A 20 -1.22 -1.73 -8.08
C PHE A 20 -1.10 -1.29 -9.55
N PRO A 21 -1.57 -0.07 -9.92
CA PRO A 21 -2.34 0.86 -9.09
C PRO A 21 -3.81 0.45 -8.94
N LEU A 22 -4.40 0.80 -7.80
CA LEU A 22 -5.85 0.65 -7.58
C LEU A 22 -6.59 1.68 -8.44
N ARG A 23 -7.63 1.25 -9.16
CA ARG A 23 -8.45 2.17 -9.97
C ARG A 23 -9.33 3.02 -9.05
N ILE A 24 -9.33 4.33 -9.26
CA ILE A 24 -10.15 5.25 -8.47
C ILE A 24 -11.53 5.35 -9.11
N GLU A 25 -12.59 5.13 -8.34
CA GLU A 25 -13.96 5.47 -8.68
C GLU A 25 -14.36 6.66 -7.81
N VAL A 26 -14.68 7.79 -8.46
CA VAL A 26 -14.92 9.07 -7.79
C VAL A 26 -16.42 9.31 -7.64
N GLU A 27 -16.84 9.58 -6.41
CA GLU A 27 -18.20 10.08 -6.13
C GLU A 27 -18.15 11.54 -5.66
N GLN A 28 -17.23 11.87 -4.76
CA GLN A 28 -17.03 13.24 -4.27
C GLN A 28 -15.55 13.57 -4.09
N VAL A 29 -15.15 14.73 -4.62
CA VAL A 29 -13.82 15.31 -4.48
C VAL A 29 -13.91 16.60 -3.68
N LEU A 30 -12.94 16.82 -2.80
CA LEU A 30 -12.74 18.06 -2.09
C LEU A 30 -11.30 18.54 -2.30
N GLU A 31 -11.14 19.85 -2.44
CA GLU A 31 -9.83 20.47 -2.44
C GLU A 31 -9.55 21.04 -1.04
N LYS A 32 -8.40 20.69 -0.47
CA LYS A 32 -7.97 21.19 0.85
C LYS A 32 -6.58 21.77 0.70
N GLN A 33 -6.48 23.09 0.86
CA GLN A 33 -5.22 23.83 0.77
C GLN A 33 -4.21 23.32 1.82
N VAL A 34 -2.96 23.16 1.41
CA VAL A 34 -1.86 22.71 2.27
C VAL A 34 -0.65 23.59 2.01
N ASP A 35 0.13 23.90 3.05
CA ASP A 35 1.33 24.71 2.88
C ASP A 35 2.29 24.07 1.86
N PHE A 36 2.75 24.87 0.92
CA PHE A 36 3.68 24.43 -0.11
C PHE A 36 5.08 24.25 0.47
N ASN A 37 5.59 23.02 0.41
CA ASN A 37 6.96 22.69 0.79
C ASN A 37 7.68 22.02 -0.39
N PRO A 38 8.58 22.73 -1.11
CA PRO A 38 9.26 22.20 -2.28
C PRO A 38 10.19 21.02 -1.93
N ASP A 39 10.85 21.06 -0.77
CA ASP A 39 11.77 19.99 -0.36
C ASP A 39 11.01 18.69 -0.08
N PHE A 40 9.79 18.79 0.47
CA PHE A 40 8.92 17.62 0.66
C PHE A 40 8.61 16.93 -0.67
N VAL A 41 8.23 17.71 -1.70
CA VAL A 41 7.91 17.18 -3.03
C VAL A 41 9.13 16.54 -3.67
N LYS A 42 10.29 17.19 -3.62
CA LYS A 42 11.56 16.66 -4.17
C LYS A 42 11.97 15.34 -3.52
N ASN A 43 11.84 15.24 -2.19
CA ASN A 43 12.17 14.03 -1.45
C ASN A 43 11.18 12.88 -1.69
N LEU A 44 9.94 13.22 -2.02
CA LEU A 44 8.88 12.25 -2.29
C LEU A 44 8.92 11.74 -3.73
N PHE A 45 9.27 12.60 -4.69
CA PHE A 45 9.33 12.29 -6.12
C PHE A 45 9.95 10.91 -6.47
N PRO A 46 11.14 10.52 -5.96
CA PRO A 46 11.74 9.23 -6.31
C PRO A 46 10.98 8.00 -5.79
N LYS A 47 10.02 8.18 -4.88
CA LYS A 47 9.20 7.11 -4.31
C LYS A 47 7.83 7.01 -4.99
N LEU A 48 7.47 7.98 -5.82
CA LEU A 48 6.17 8.01 -6.46
C LEU A 48 6.16 7.14 -7.70
N GLU A 49 5.09 6.36 -7.86
CA GLU A 49 4.76 5.85 -9.18
C GLU A 49 4.09 6.97 -10.00
N TRP A 50 4.84 7.58 -10.91
CA TRP A 50 4.39 8.75 -11.67
C TRP A 50 3.13 8.47 -12.50
N LYS A 51 3.10 7.34 -13.22
CA LYS A 51 1.96 6.97 -14.06
C LYS A 51 0.67 6.84 -13.25
N ALA A 52 0.75 6.17 -12.09
CA ALA A 52 -0.38 6.01 -11.18
C ALA A 52 -0.88 7.36 -10.61
N LEU A 53 0.03 8.29 -10.33
CA LEU A 53 -0.32 9.63 -9.88
C LEU A 53 -1.06 10.41 -10.98
N VAL A 54 -0.54 10.40 -12.21
CA VAL A 54 -1.16 11.12 -13.35
C VAL A 54 -2.55 10.56 -13.65
N ASP A 55 -2.69 9.24 -13.69
CA ASP A 55 -3.98 8.60 -13.93
C ASP A 55 -4.97 8.86 -12.79
N GLY A 56 -4.50 8.83 -11.54
CA GLY A 56 -5.29 9.19 -10.37
C GLY A 56 -5.76 10.65 -10.42
N ALA A 57 -4.84 11.58 -10.68
CA ALA A 57 -5.13 13.01 -10.80
C ALA A 57 -6.16 13.30 -11.90
N ARG A 58 -5.99 12.73 -13.09
CA ARG A 58 -6.96 12.85 -14.19
C ARG A 58 -8.34 12.35 -13.79
N THR A 59 -8.40 11.24 -13.07
CA THR A 59 -9.65 10.66 -12.57
C THR A 59 -10.36 11.59 -11.56
N LEU A 60 -9.59 12.34 -10.77
CA LEU A 60 -10.09 13.37 -9.85
C LEU A 60 -10.39 14.72 -10.55
N GLY A 61 -10.24 14.81 -11.87
CA GLY A 61 -10.50 16.03 -12.65
C GLY A 61 -9.31 16.98 -12.81
N TYR A 62 -8.10 16.57 -12.41
CA TYR A 62 -6.88 17.37 -12.52
C TYR A 62 -5.94 16.84 -13.61
N ALA A 63 -5.81 17.56 -14.72
CA ALA A 63 -5.07 17.13 -15.91
C ALA A 63 -3.82 17.98 -16.22
N GLU A 64 -3.34 18.80 -15.28
CA GLU A 64 -2.18 19.67 -15.53
C GLU A 64 -0.83 18.98 -15.38
N LEU A 65 -0.80 17.74 -14.88
CA LEU A 65 0.42 16.95 -14.77
C LEU A 65 0.85 16.44 -16.17
N PRO A 66 2.15 16.54 -16.50
CA PRO A 66 2.68 15.96 -17.73
C PRO A 66 2.64 14.42 -17.68
N GLU A 67 2.62 13.79 -18.86
CA GLU A 67 2.55 12.32 -18.97
C GLU A 67 3.80 11.64 -18.42
N GLU A 68 4.95 12.27 -18.64
CA GLU A 68 6.25 11.85 -18.14
C GLU A 68 6.89 12.98 -17.35
N ALA A 69 7.63 12.62 -16.30
CA ALA A 69 8.41 13.56 -15.52
C ALA A 69 9.77 12.95 -15.18
N ASP A 70 10.79 13.80 -15.18
CA ASP A 70 12.16 13.43 -14.84
C ASP A 70 12.65 14.27 -13.64
N SER A 71 13.84 13.93 -13.15
CA SER A 71 14.45 14.67 -12.03
C SER A 71 14.85 16.09 -12.39
N SER A 72 15.02 16.42 -13.69
CA SER A 72 15.40 17.76 -14.14
C SER A 72 14.25 18.76 -13.97
N MET A 73 13.01 18.32 -14.14
CA MET A 73 11.81 19.13 -13.93
C MET A 73 11.61 19.58 -12.48
N LEU A 74 12.27 18.94 -11.50
CA LEU A 74 12.20 19.32 -10.08
C LEU A 74 12.88 20.66 -9.75
N GLU A 75 13.60 21.27 -10.69
CA GLU A 75 14.16 22.62 -10.55
C GLU A 75 13.10 23.71 -10.74
N SER A 76 12.00 23.40 -11.45
CA SER A 76 10.92 24.35 -11.70
C SER A 76 9.93 24.39 -10.52
N GLU A 77 9.82 25.55 -9.87
CA GLU A 77 8.83 25.76 -8.80
C GLU A 77 7.39 25.57 -9.31
N GLU A 78 7.10 25.98 -10.54
CA GLU A 78 5.77 25.78 -11.14
C GLU A 78 5.41 24.30 -11.24
N PHE A 79 6.36 23.45 -11.63
CA PHE A 79 6.16 22.01 -11.67
C PHE A 79 5.93 21.43 -10.27
N LEU A 80 6.76 21.83 -9.30
CA LEU A 80 6.62 21.38 -7.91
C LEU A 80 5.26 21.77 -7.32
N ARG A 81 4.72 22.94 -7.66
CA ARG A 81 3.39 23.39 -7.21
C ARG A 81 2.28 22.54 -7.80
N LYS A 82 2.34 22.19 -9.09
CA LYS A 82 1.37 21.28 -9.72
C LYS A 82 1.39 19.89 -9.08
N VAL A 83 2.58 19.37 -8.81
CA VAL A 83 2.76 18.07 -8.14
C VAL A 83 2.25 18.11 -6.70
N HIS A 84 2.55 19.18 -5.96
CA HIS A 84 2.04 19.40 -4.62
C HIS A 84 0.51 19.43 -4.58
N HIS A 85 -0.11 20.21 -5.47
CA HIS A 85 -1.56 20.31 -5.59
C HIS A 85 -2.19 18.94 -5.81
N ALA A 86 -1.69 18.19 -6.80
CA ALA A 86 -2.17 16.85 -7.09
C ALA A 86 -2.03 15.91 -5.88
N LEU A 87 -0.86 15.88 -5.23
CA LEU A 87 -0.55 14.92 -4.17
C LEU A 87 -1.29 15.20 -2.85
N LEU A 88 -1.38 16.47 -2.46
CA LEU A 88 -1.73 16.86 -1.10
C LEU A 88 -3.05 17.62 -1.00
N GLU A 89 -3.43 18.36 -2.04
CA GLU A 89 -4.61 19.22 -2.00
C GLU A 89 -5.86 18.51 -2.49
N LEU A 90 -5.73 17.66 -3.52
CA LEU A 90 -6.82 16.81 -4.00
C LEU A 90 -7.16 15.71 -2.98
N HIS A 91 -8.39 15.74 -2.47
CA HIS A 91 -8.95 14.72 -1.59
C HIS A 91 -10.15 14.03 -2.23
N LEU A 92 -10.06 12.71 -2.38
CA LEU A 92 -11.24 11.87 -2.56
C LEU A 92 -12.00 11.80 -1.24
N GLU A 93 -13.20 12.39 -1.15
CA GLU A 93 -14.03 12.37 0.06
C GLU A 93 -14.90 11.12 0.09
N GLU A 94 -15.62 10.84 -1.00
CA GLU A 94 -16.44 9.63 -1.17
C GLU A 94 -16.08 8.96 -2.51
N GLY A 95 -16.03 7.63 -2.52
CA GLY A 95 -15.74 6.85 -3.72
C GLY A 95 -15.31 5.42 -3.40
N ALA A 96 -14.57 4.80 -4.33
CA ALA A 96 -14.01 3.47 -4.13
C ALA A 96 -12.66 3.30 -4.82
N LEU A 97 -11.87 2.36 -4.32
CA LEU A 97 -10.64 1.88 -4.96
C LEU A 97 -10.87 0.45 -5.44
N THR A 98 -10.69 0.20 -6.73
CA THR A 98 -10.96 -1.11 -7.34
C THR A 98 -9.63 -1.79 -7.69
N CYS A 99 -9.44 -3.02 -7.19
CA CYS A 99 -8.28 -3.83 -7.54
C CYS A 99 -8.31 -4.17 -9.05
N PRO A 100 -7.21 -3.95 -9.79
CA PRO A 100 -7.20 -4.18 -11.24
C PRO A 100 -7.30 -5.67 -11.62
N GLU A 101 -6.85 -6.59 -10.76
CA GLU A 101 -6.82 -8.03 -11.05
C GLU A 101 -8.10 -8.73 -10.58
N THR A 102 -8.54 -8.48 -9.34
CA THR A 102 -9.71 -9.17 -8.76
C THR A 102 -11.03 -8.43 -8.95
N GLY A 103 -10.98 -7.14 -9.28
CA GLY A 103 -12.17 -6.27 -9.30
C GLY A 103 -12.74 -5.97 -7.91
N ARG A 104 -12.07 -6.40 -6.83
CA ARG A 104 -12.50 -6.11 -5.45
C ARG A 104 -12.50 -4.61 -5.21
N LYS A 105 -13.62 -4.10 -4.71
CA LYS A 105 -13.80 -2.69 -4.38
C LYS A 105 -13.51 -2.43 -2.91
N PHE A 106 -12.76 -1.38 -2.63
CA PHE A 106 -12.46 -0.87 -1.29
C PHE A 106 -13.12 0.51 -1.16
N PRO A 107 -14.20 0.64 -0.37
CA PRO A 107 -14.91 1.91 -0.27
C PRO A 107 -14.05 2.97 0.43
N VAL A 108 -14.19 4.21 -0.01
CA VAL A 108 -13.60 5.40 0.62
C VAL A 108 -14.74 6.25 1.14
N THR A 109 -14.76 6.47 2.45
CA THR A 109 -15.82 7.26 3.12
C THR A 109 -15.19 8.29 4.03
N LYS A 110 -15.64 9.54 3.96
CA LYS A 110 -15.06 10.69 4.67
C LYS A 110 -13.54 10.79 4.46
N GLY A 111 -13.11 10.43 3.25
CA GLY A 111 -11.72 10.39 2.84
C GLY A 111 -10.86 9.34 3.51
N ILE A 112 -11.43 8.31 4.13
CA ILE A 112 -10.72 7.17 4.73
C ILE A 112 -10.98 5.92 3.87
N PRO A 113 -9.95 5.34 3.24
CA PRO A 113 -10.10 4.08 2.49
C PRO A 113 -10.22 2.89 3.45
N ASN A 114 -11.23 2.05 3.24
CA ASN A 114 -11.38 0.79 3.97
C ASN A 114 -10.73 -0.37 3.18
N MET A 115 -9.52 -0.72 3.58
CA MET A 115 -8.72 -1.80 2.97
C MET A 115 -8.83 -3.14 3.71
N LEU A 116 -9.84 -3.31 4.58
CA LEU A 116 -10.03 -4.56 5.31
C LEU A 116 -10.45 -5.68 4.36
N LEU A 117 -9.81 -6.83 4.56
CA LEU A 117 -10.08 -8.07 3.84
C LEU A 117 -10.84 -9.03 4.75
N HIS A 118 -11.69 -9.86 4.18
CA HIS A 118 -12.25 -11.00 4.89
C HIS A 118 -11.20 -12.10 5.11
N GLU A 119 -11.44 -13.01 6.05
CA GLU A 119 -10.48 -14.08 6.42
C GLU A 119 -10.12 -14.98 5.23
N ASP A 120 -11.07 -15.20 4.32
CA ASP A 120 -10.90 -15.97 3.09
C ASP A 120 -10.11 -15.22 2.00
N GLU A 121 -10.10 -13.89 2.04
CA GLU A 121 -9.38 -13.02 1.10
C GLU A 121 -7.93 -12.77 1.52
N TYR A 122 -7.56 -13.09 2.76
CA TYR A 122 -6.21 -12.83 3.28
C TYR A 122 -5.20 -13.77 2.61
N SER A 123 -4.14 -13.19 2.03
CA SER A 123 -2.98 -14.00 1.68
C SER A 123 -2.39 -14.53 2.98
N ASP A 124 -2.62 -15.79 3.30
CA ASP A 124 -1.82 -16.49 4.31
C ASP A 124 -0.37 -16.29 3.90
N ALA A 125 0.33 -15.39 4.60
CA ALA A 125 1.77 -15.40 4.65
C ALA A 125 2.11 -16.64 5.47
N THR A 126 1.92 -17.83 4.86
CA THR A 126 2.58 -19.03 5.35
C THR A 126 4.03 -18.66 5.43
N ILE A 127 4.52 -18.48 6.67
CA ILE A 127 5.95 -18.46 6.97
C ILE A 127 6.44 -19.82 6.49
N SER A 128 6.85 -19.89 5.22
CA SER A 128 7.58 -21.03 4.73
C SER A 128 8.90 -20.98 5.48
N PHE A 129 9.00 -21.73 6.59
CA PHE A 129 10.29 -22.07 7.16
C PHE A 129 11.03 -22.87 6.08
N GLY A 130 11.73 -22.11 5.24
CA GLY A 130 12.56 -22.63 4.19
C GLY A 130 13.65 -23.48 4.82
N ASN A 131 13.66 -24.73 4.40
CA ASN A 131 14.64 -25.78 4.69
C ASN A 131 14.42 -26.57 6.00
N LYS A 132 14.40 -27.90 5.85
CA LYS A 132 14.35 -28.90 6.93
C LYS A 132 15.48 -28.69 7.96
N SER A 133 16.60 -28.09 7.54
CA SER A 133 17.73 -27.75 8.40
C SER A 133 17.38 -26.71 9.49
N THR A 134 16.48 -25.76 9.21
CA THR A 134 16.10 -24.70 10.16
C THR A 134 15.23 -25.26 11.30
N VAL A 135 14.39 -26.25 10.99
CA VAL A 135 13.57 -26.97 11.97
C VAL A 135 14.44 -27.80 12.91
N ALA A 136 15.50 -28.43 12.39
CA ALA A 136 16.46 -29.18 13.20
C ALA A 136 17.24 -28.28 14.17
N TRP A 137 17.63 -27.07 13.73
CA TRP A 137 18.36 -26.11 14.56
C TRP A 137 17.51 -25.56 15.71
N ILE A 138 16.23 -25.25 15.45
CA ILE A 138 15.28 -24.81 16.48
C ILE A 138 15.00 -25.94 17.49
N ALA A 139 14.85 -27.19 17.03
CA ALA A 139 14.67 -28.35 17.91
C ALA A 139 15.89 -28.58 18.83
N GLN A 140 17.10 -28.30 18.34
CA GLN A 140 18.34 -28.40 19.10
C GLN A 140 18.44 -27.32 20.20
N LEU A 141 17.95 -26.10 19.92
CA LEU A 141 17.91 -25.01 20.89
C LEU A 141 16.87 -25.25 22.01
N THR A 142 15.71 -25.86 21.69
CA THR A 142 14.74 -26.25 22.73
C THR A 142 15.26 -27.29 23.71
N ASN A 143 16.25 -28.10 23.31
CA ASN A 143 16.84 -29.13 24.17
C ASN A 143 17.97 -28.59 25.08
N MET A 144 18.37 -27.33 24.92
CA MET A 144 19.47 -26.69 25.67
C MET A 144 19.01 -25.75 26.81
N GLY A 145 17.72 -25.74 27.15
CA GLY A 145 17.24 -25.20 28.42
C GLY A 145 17.50 -23.70 28.65
N ALA A 146 17.56 -22.88 27.60
CA ALA A 146 17.66 -21.44 27.73
C ALA A 146 16.56 -20.74 26.92
N TYR A 147 15.90 -19.80 27.59
CA TYR A 147 14.94 -18.80 27.12
C TYR A 147 13.44 -19.08 27.31
N HIS A 148 12.82 -18.02 27.81
CA HIS A 148 11.48 -17.83 28.33
C HIS A 148 10.39 -18.26 27.33
N TRP A 149 9.46 -19.11 27.79
CA TRP A 149 8.61 -19.99 26.99
C TRP A 149 7.28 -19.36 26.50
N GLU A 150 7.07 -18.06 26.66
CA GLU A 150 5.75 -17.43 26.44
C GLU A 150 5.49 -16.92 25.01
N THR A 151 6.45 -17.03 24.08
CA THR A 151 6.28 -16.56 22.68
C THR A 151 6.18 -17.69 21.64
N ILE A 152 6.22 -18.97 22.05
CA ILE A 152 6.27 -20.14 21.13
C ILE A 152 4.95 -20.94 21.16
N THR A 153 3.89 -20.40 21.74
CA THR A 153 2.58 -21.08 21.85
C THR A 153 1.96 -21.50 20.50
N PRO A 154 2.14 -20.79 19.36
CA PRO A 154 1.58 -21.25 18.09
C PRO A 154 2.29 -22.48 17.51
N ILE A 155 3.56 -22.73 17.87
CA ILE A 155 4.39 -23.74 17.20
C ILE A 155 4.08 -25.15 17.73
N ARG A 156 3.77 -25.28 19.03
CA ARG A 156 3.45 -26.59 19.63
C ARG A 156 2.13 -27.17 19.13
N ALA A 157 1.11 -26.32 18.95
CA ALA A 157 -0.19 -26.73 18.42
C ALA A 157 -0.08 -27.29 16.98
N ILE A 158 0.84 -26.75 16.17
CA ILE A 158 1.07 -27.19 14.78
C ILE A 158 1.81 -28.55 14.74
N TYR A 159 2.69 -28.83 15.70
CA TYR A 159 3.39 -30.12 15.77
C TYR A 159 2.48 -31.25 16.27
N GLU A 160 1.66 -31.00 17.29
CA GLU A 160 0.76 -32.01 17.87
C GLU A 160 -0.41 -32.36 16.93
N SER A 161 -0.81 -31.46 16.02
CA SER A 161 -1.85 -31.74 15.00
C SER A 161 -1.38 -32.61 13.83
N LYS A 162 -0.07 -32.84 13.65
CA LYS A 162 0.48 -33.67 12.54
C LYS A 162 0.86 -35.10 12.95
N HIS A 163 0.63 -35.47 14.20
CA HIS A 163 0.95 -36.81 14.73
C HIS A 163 -0.24 -37.49 15.45
N ILE A 164 -1.47 -37.19 15.03
CA ILE A 164 -2.65 -38.03 15.26
C ILE A 164 -3.15 -38.53 13.90
#